data_AF-A0A533QJB3-F1
#
_entry.id   AF-A0A533QJB3-F1
#
_cell.length_a   1.000
_cell.length_b   1.000
_cell.length_c   1.000
_cell.angle_alpha   90.00
_cell.angle_beta   90.00
_cell.angle_gamma   90.00
#
_symmetry.space_group_name_H-M   'P 1'
#
loop_
_entity.id
_entity.type
_entity.pdbx_description
1 polymer ?
#
loop_
_entity_poly.entity_id
_entity_poly.type
_entity_poly.pdbx_seq_one_letter_code
_entity_poly.pdbx_strand_id
1 'polypeptide(L)' 'MNPVWEAQLLSHLKLTGKRLGFLINFNVPYIKDGILRKIL' A
#
# COMPACT_ATOMS: atom_id res chain seq x y z
N MET A 1 -0.86 9.07 -5.76
CA MET A 1 -0.21 8.16 -4.79
C MET A 1 1.29 8.40 -4.89
N ASN A 2 1.99 8.60 -3.76
CA ASN A 2 3.41 9.00 -3.77
C ASN A 2 4.32 7.77 -3.91
N PRO A 3 5.31 7.76 -4.83
CA PRO A 3 6.23 6.63 -5.02
C PRO A 3 6.99 6.22 -3.75
N VAL A 4 7.22 7.14 -2.81
CA VAL A 4 7.85 6.86 -1.51
C VAL A 4 7.01 5.91 -0.66
N TRP A 5 5.69 6.03 -0.68
CA TRP A 5 4.81 5.17 0.13
C TRP A 5 4.79 3.73 -0.38
N GLU A 6 4.89 3.53 -1.70
CA GLU A 6 5.02 2.20 -2.28
C GLU A 6 6.35 1.54 -1.91
N ALA A 7 7.45 2.29 -2.00
CA ALA A 7 8.76 1.79 -1.57
C ALA A 7 8.77 1.43 -0.07
N GLN A 8 8.17 2.27 0.77
CA GLN A 8 8.03 2.01 2.20
C GLN A 8 7.21 0.73 2.46
N LEU A 9 6.08 0.56 1.79
CA LEU A 9 5.26 -0.65 1.92
C LEU A 9 6.06 -1.91 1.57
N LEU A 10 6.78 -1.90 0.44
CA LEU A 10 7.59 -3.04 0.02
C LEU A 10 8.70 -3.38 1.04
N SER A 11 9.35 -2.37 1.62
CA SER A 11 10.34 -2.58 2.68
C SER A 11 9.72 -3.24 3.92
N HIS A 12 8.57 -2.76 4.38
CA HIS A 12 7.89 -3.34 5.54
C HIS A 12 7.40 -4.77 5.29
N LEU A 13 6.85 -5.04 4.10
CA LEU A 13 6.42 -6.38 3.72
C LEU A 13 7.59 -7.38 3.72
N LYS A 14 8.76 -6.98 3.18
CA LYS A 14 9.99 -7.79 3.25
C LYS A 14 10.45 -8.03 4.69
N LEU A 15 10.53 -6.97 5.50
CA LEU A 15 11.01 -7.06 6.89
C LEU A 15 10.09 -7.90 7.78
N THR A 16 8.78 -7.85 7.53
CA THR A 16 7.77 -8.59 8.32
C THR A 16 7.45 -9.97 7.76
N GLY A 17 8.03 -10.36 6.62
CA GLY A 17 7.73 -11.61 5.93
C GLY A 17 6.27 -11.71 5.45
N LYS A 18 5.60 -10.58 5.24
CA LYS A 18 4.20 -10.52 4.81
C LYS A 18 4.13 -10.41 3.29
N ARG A 19 3.27 -11.22 2.68
CA ARG A 19 3.09 -11.25 1.21
C ARG A 19 2.17 -10.14 0.69
N LEU A 20 1.24 -9.67 1.50
CA LEU A 20 0.16 -8.77 1.08
C LEU A 20 0.20 -7.45 1.84
N GLY A 21 0.15 -6.34 1.10
CA GLY A 21 0.08 -5.00 1.66
C GLY A 21 -0.92 -4.10 0.96
N PHE A 22 -1.38 -3.08 1.68
CA PHE A 22 -2.35 -2.11 1.20
C PHE A 22 -1.85 -0.69 1.43
N LEU A 23 -2.02 0.17 0.43
CA LEU A 23 -2.01 1.62 0.59
C LEU A 23 -3.45 2.11 0.44
N ILE A 24 -3.88 2.99 1.36
CA ILE A 24 -5.24 3.52 1.36
C ILE A 24 -5.17 5.04 1.24
N ASN A 25 -5.72 5.57 0.16
CA ASN A 25 -5.95 6.99 -0.01
C ASN A 25 -7.31 7.36 0.60
N PHE A 26 -7.29 8.17 1.67
CA PHE A 26 -8.51 8.65 2.33
C PHE A 26 -9.07 9.94 1.71
N ASN A 27 -8.37 10.55 0.75
CA ASN A 27 -8.78 11.80 0.10
C ASN A 27 -9.65 11.56 -1.13
N VAL A 28 -10.44 10.48 -1.15
CA VAL A 28 -11.38 10.16 -2.24
C VAL A 28 -12.78 9.84 -1.67
N PRO A 29 -13.87 10.09 -2.42
CA PRO A 29 -15.23 9.91 -1.90
C PRO A 29 -15.57 8.47 -1.51
N TYR A 30 -14.99 7.48 -2.18
CA TYR A 30 -15.21 6.07 -1.87
C TYR A 30 -13.87 5.39 -1.57
N ILE A 31 -13.77 4.74 -0.41
CA ILE A 31 -12.54 4.05 0.03
C ILE A 31 -12.06 3.02 -0.99
N LYS A 32 -12.98 2.29 -1.64
CA LYS A 32 -12.65 1.28 -2.66
C LYS A 32 -11.82 1.84 -3.82
N ASP A 33 -12.01 3.12 -4.15
CA ASP A 33 -11.30 3.79 -5.25
C ASP A 33 -9.91 4.27 -4.81
N GLY A 34 -9.65 4.29 -3.49
CA GLY A 34 -8.38 4.69 -2.89
C GLY A 34 -7.49 3.53 -2.45
N ILE A 35 -7.95 2.27 -2.57
CA ILE A 35 -7.17 1.09 -2.15
C ILE A 35 -6.23 0.65 -3.27
N LEU A 36 -4.93 0.61 -2.97
CA LEU A 36 -3.92 -0.05 -3.78
C LEU A 36 -3.40 -1.29 -3.07
N ARG A 37 -3.45 -2.44 -3.75
CA ARG A 37 -2.98 -3.73 -3.26
C ARG A 37 -1.61 -4.06 -3.89
N LYS A 38 -0.61 -4.39 -3.07
CA LYS A 38 0.69 -4.91 -3.51
C LYS A 38 0.91 -6.34 -3.02
N ILE A 39 1.52 -7.15 -3.87
CA ILE A 39 1.91 -8.53 -3.59
C ILE A 39 3.43 -8.63 -3.81
N LEU A 40 4.13 -9.17 -2.83
CA LEU A 40 5.56 -9.51 -2.91
C LEU A 40 5.78 -10.90 -3.52
#